data_AF-A0A365Y100-F1
#
_entry.id   AF-A0A365Y100-F1
#
_cell.length_a   1.000
_cell.length_b   1.000
_cell.length_c   1.000
_cell.angle_alpha   90.00
_cell.angle_beta   90.00
_cell.angle_gamma   90.00
#
_symmetry.space_group_name_H-M   'P 1'
#
loop_
_entity.id
_entity.type
_entity.pdbx_description
1 polymer ?
#
loop_
_entity_poly.entity_id
_entity_poly.type
_entity_poly.pdbx_seq_one_letter_code
_entity_poly.pdbx_strand_id
1 'polypeptide(L)'
;MAIVFQGLSTCPLCEEVLDERNAYTMFPPLCGNAKEALYIFSDAAVHVDCLQKHPLCEMALSARNQMDEHRPSPASVCLVDGKIITDRHDIVFIGLLTSDPSEDLHRFNFLTLNRNNIAHWEDRDEFLTAVKQFSSDGKWEQEGPFNYLVYIINELT
;
A
#
# COMPACT_ATOMS: atom_id res chain seq x y z
N MET A 1 -6.89 -4.26 -7.91
CA MET A 1 -6.75 -5.72 -7.68
C MET A 1 -6.28 -6.28 -9.00
N ALA A 2 -5.17 -7.01 -9.00
CA ALA A 2 -4.61 -7.56 -10.22
C ALA A 2 -5.65 -8.44 -10.91
N ILE A 3 -5.91 -8.18 -12.19
CA ILE A 3 -6.73 -9.05 -13.04
C ILE A 3 -5.77 -9.76 -13.99
N VAL A 4 -5.72 -11.09 -13.90
CA VAL A 4 -4.88 -11.91 -14.77
C VAL A 4 -5.71 -12.42 -15.95
N PHE A 5 -5.29 -12.04 -17.15
CA PHE A 5 -5.78 -12.63 -18.39
C PHE A 5 -4.82 -13.75 -18.78
N GLN A 6 -5.22 -15.00 -18.56
CA GLN A 6 -4.37 -16.16 -18.84
C GLN A 6 -3.85 -16.13 -20.29
N GLY A 7 -2.53 -16.29 -20.45
CA GLY A 7 -1.84 -16.25 -21.75
C GLY A 7 -1.69 -14.86 -22.36
N LEU A 8 -2.10 -13.79 -21.65
CA LEU A 8 -1.97 -12.39 -22.09
C LEU A 8 -1.24 -11.52 -21.07
N SER A 9 -1.57 -11.65 -19.79
CA SER A 9 -0.84 -10.97 -18.71
C SER A 9 0.56 -11.54 -18.57
N THR A 10 1.54 -10.70 -18.22
CA THR A 10 2.94 -11.08 -18.08
C THR A 10 3.41 -10.92 -16.63
N CYS A 11 4.35 -11.76 -16.20
CA CYS A 11 5.04 -11.61 -14.94
C CYS A 11 6.02 -10.42 -15.03
N PRO A 12 5.94 -9.39 -14.17
CA PRO A 12 6.83 -8.23 -14.25
C PRO A 12 8.29 -8.53 -13.91
N LEU A 13 8.60 -9.70 -13.34
CA LEU A 13 9.97 -10.08 -12.97
C LEU A 13 10.73 -10.79 -14.11
N CYS A 14 10.02 -11.50 -14.98
CA CYS A 14 10.65 -12.30 -16.05
C CYS A 14 10.06 -12.02 -17.44
N GLU A 15 9.04 -11.16 -17.53
CA GLU A 15 8.33 -10.75 -18.75
C GLU A 15 7.60 -11.88 -19.52
N GLU A 16 7.75 -13.13 -19.09
CA GLU A 16 6.99 -14.27 -19.59
C GLU A 16 5.51 -14.22 -19.22
N VAL A 17 4.68 -14.84 -20.06
CA VAL A 17 3.23 -14.92 -19.86
C VAL A 17 2.84 -15.70 -18.61
N LEU A 18 1.80 -15.23 -17.94
CA LEU A 18 1.14 -15.91 -16.84
C LEU A 18 0.07 -16.85 -17.40
N ASP A 19 0.28 -18.14 -17.24
CA ASP A 19 -0.66 -19.19 -17.65
C ASP A 19 -0.68 -20.35 -16.64
N GLU A 20 -1.39 -21.43 -16.95
CA GLU A 20 -1.54 -22.59 -16.06
C GLU A 20 -0.29 -23.47 -15.98
N ARG A 21 0.74 -23.22 -16.80
CA ARG A 21 1.95 -24.06 -16.84
C ARG A 21 2.85 -23.80 -15.63
N ASN A 22 2.83 -22.57 -15.14
CA ASN A 22 3.65 -22.13 -14.01
C ASN A 22 2.76 -21.52 -12.92
N ALA A 23 2.96 -21.93 -11.67
CA ALA A 23 2.24 -21.34 -10.56
C ALA A 23 2.58 -19.85 -10.44
N TYR A 24 1.54 -19.03 -10.22
CA TYR A 24 1.69 -17.60 -9.97
C TYR A 24 0.88 -17.18 -8.74
N THR A 25 1.27 -16.06 -8.15
CA THR A 25 0.57 -15.42 -7.04
C THR A 25 0.25 -13.98 -7.39
N MET A 26 -0.77 -13.42 -6.76
CA MET A 26 -1.26 -12.07 -7.02
C MET A 26 -1.00 -11.18 -5.80
N PHE A 27 -0.76 -9.91 -6.09
CA PHE A 27 -0.64 -8.87 -5.10
C PHE A 27 -1.77 -7.84 -5.31
N PRO A 28 -2.29 -7.26 -4.21
CA PRO A 28 -3.22 -6.14 -4.31
C PRO A 28 -2.48 -4.89 -4.81
N PRO A 29 -3.18 -3.76 -5.03
CA PRO A 29 -2.54 -2.46 -5.14
C PRO A 29 -1.82 -2.15 -3.82
N LEU A 30 -0.53 -2.50 -3.73
CA LEU A 30 0.23 -2.46 -2.48
C LEU A 30 0.58 -1.03 -2.11
N CYS A 31 1.15 -0.28 -3.06
CA CYS A 31 1.55 1.12 -2.89
C CYS A 31 1.27 1.94 -4.16
N GLY A 32 1.08 3.24 -3.99
CA GLY A 32 0.92 4.20 -5.09
C GLY A 32 2.21 4.92 -5.50
N ASN A 33 3.34 4.58 -4.87
CA ASN A 33 4.63 5.23 -5.10
C ASN A 33 5.48 4.42 -6.09
N ALA A 34 5.67 4.93 -7.30
CA ALA A 34 6.47 4.29 -8.34
C ALA A 34 7.96 4.19 -8.02
N LYS A 35 8.45 5.00 -7.06
CA LYS A 35 9.83 4.92 -6.54
C LYS A 35 10.01 3.89 -5.43
N GLU A 36 8.92 3.30 -4.94
CA GLU A 36 8.98 2.29 -3.91
C GLU A 36 9.55 0.98 -4.46
N ALA A 37 10.47 0.34 -3.74
CA ALA A 37 11.09 -0.91 -4.18
C ALA A 37 10.06 -2.02 -4.43
N LEU A 38 8.96 -2.02 -3.67
CA LEU A 38 7.85 -2.97 -3.81
C LEU A 38 6.85 -2.62 -4.92
N TYR A 39 6.99 -1.49 -5.62
CA TYR A 39 6.04 -1.05 -6.63
C TYR A 39 5.86 -2.06 -7.77
N ILE A 40 6.91 -2.79 -8.13
CA ILE A 40 6.87 -3.86 -9.15
C ILE A 40 5.85 -4.98 -8.83
N PHE A 41 5.49 -5.14 -7.56
CA PHE A 41 4.47 -6.09 -7.12
C PHE A 41 3.08 -5.45 -7.01
N SER A 42 2.97 -4.12 -7.04
CA SER A 42 1.70 -3.42 -6.84
C SER A 42 0.73 -3.71 -7.98
N ASP A 43 -0.46 -4.22 -7.65
CA ASP A 43 -1.50 -4.60 -8.60
C ASP A 43 -1.04 -5.60 -9.68
N ALA A 44 -0.06 -6.44 -9.36
CA ALA A 44 0.56 -7.37 -10.28
C ALA A 44 0.37 -8.84 -9.88
N ALA A 45 0.61 -9.73 -10.85
CA ALA A 45 0.75 -11.16 -10.63
C ALA A 45 2.16 -11.59 -11.04
N VAL A 46 2.78 -12.45 -10.25
CA VAL A 46 4.16 -12.92 -10.45
C VAL A 46 4.22 -14.43 -10.37
N HIS A 47 5.09 -15.04 -11.19
CA HIS A 47 5.42 -16.46 -11.02
C HIS A 47 5.99 -16.71 -9.62
N VAL A 48 5.56 -17.80 -8.97
CA VAL A 48 6.01 -18.18 -7.62
C VAL A 48 7.53 -18.36 -7.60
N ASP A 49 8.09 -19.02 -8.61
CA ASP A 49 9.54 -19.24 -8.73
C ASP A 49 10.33 -17.95 -8.92
N CYS A 50 9.77 -16.97 -9.65
CA CYS A 50 10.39 -15.66 -9.83
C CYS A 50 10.40 -14.90 -8.51
N LEU A 51 9.27 -14.90 -7.78
CA LEU A 51 9.16 -14.26 -6.48
C LEU A 51 10.15 -14.85 -5.48
N GLN A 52 10.23 -16.18 -5.36
CA GLN A 52 11.12 -16.87 -4.42
C GLN A 52 12.61 -16.57 -4.65
N LYS A 53 13.00 -16.26 -5.89
CA LYS A 53 14.38 -15.90 -6.26
C LYS A 53 14.64 -14.39 -6.13
N HIS A 54 13.60 -13.57 -5.96
CA HIS A 54 13.73 -12.12 -5.93
C HIS A 54 14.25 -11.66 -4.55
N PRO A 55 15.21 -10.71 -4.49
CA PRO A 55 15.75 -10.21 -3.22
C PRO A 55 14.69 -9.61 -2.28
N LEU A 56 13.57 -9.13 -2.82
CA LEU A 56 12.46 -8.53 -2.07
C LEU A 56 11.35 -9.53 -1.70
N CYS A 57 11.53 -10.84 -1.90
CA CYS A 57 10.50 -11.85 -1.67
C CYS A 57 9.81 -11.72 -0.30
N GLU A 58 10.59 -11.79 0.77
CA GLU A 58 10.08 -11.73 2.15
C GLU A 58 9.38 -10.40 2.45
N MET A 59 9.95 -9.31 1.95
CA MET A 59 9.40 -7.96 2.15
C MET A 59 8.07 -7.78 1.42
N ALA A 60 7.97 -8.25 0.18
CA ALA A 60 6.74 -8.23 -0.61
C ALA A 60 5.64 -9.08 0.04
N LEU A 61 5.97 -10.30 0.48
CA LEU A 61 5.04 -11.19 1.16
C LEU A 61 4.56 -10.60 2.51
N SER A 62 5.47 -10.01 3.28
CA SER A 62 5.13 -9.31 4.53
C SER A 62 4.17 -8.14 4.27
N ALA A 63 4.48 -7.28 3.30
CA ALA A 63 3.63 -6.15 2.94
C ALA A 63 2.24 -6.60 2.45
N ARG A 64 2.16 -7.68 1.68
CA ARG A 64 0.88 -8.27 1.27
C ARG A 64 0.07 -8.75 2.46
N ASN A 65 0.70 -9.48 3.38
CA ASN A 65 0.02 -9.99 4.57
C ASN A 65 -0.49 -8.84 5.44
N GLN A 66 0.32 -7.79 5.66
CA GLN A 66 -0.10 -6.59 6.38
C GLN A 66 -1.28 -5.88 5.70
N MET A 67 -1.26 -5.77 4.37
CA MET A 67 -2.37 -5.20 3.60
C MET A 67 -3.65 -6.03 3.75
N ASP A 68 -3.55 -7.36 3.75
CA ASP A 68 -4.71 -8.24 3.94
C ASP A 68 -5.27 -8.17 5.37
N GLU A 69 -4.39 -8.08 6.38
CA GLU A 69 -4.76 -7.93 7.80
C GLU A 69 -5.44 -6.59 8.09
N HIS A 70 -4.93 -5.50 7.52
CA HIS A 70 -5.40 -4.14 7.78
C HIS A 70 -6.42 -3.64 6.75
N ARG A 71 -6.80 -4.49 5.78
CA ARG A 71 -7.76 -4.11 4.74
C ARG A 71 -9.05 -3.57 5.39
N PRO A 72 -9.55 -2.41 4.94
CA PRO A 72 -10.82 -1.88 5.39
C PRO A 72 -11.94 -2.92 5.36
N SER A 73 -12.59 -3.11 6.49
CA SER A 73 -13.67 -4.09 6.67
C SER A 73 -14.75 -3.53 7.61
N PRO A 74 -15.92 -4.18 7.73
CA PRO A 74 -16.93 -3.79 8.72
C PRO A 74 -16.45 -3.81 10.18
N ALA A 75 -15.33 -4.48 10.45
CA ALA A 75 -14.71 -4.56 11.77
C ALA A 75 -13.50 -3.60 11.92
N SER A 76 -13.28 -2.69 10.96
CA SER A 76 -12.20 -1.69 11.02
C SER A 76 -12.27 -0.88 12.30
N VAL A 77 -11.15 -0.82 13.02
CA VAL A 77 -11.01 -0.09 14.28
C VAL A 77 -10.21 1.17 14.04
N CYS A 78 -10.68 2.30 14.57
CA CYS A 78 -9.99 3.57 14.50
C CYS A 78 -8.78 3.57 15.45
N LEU A 79 -7.61 3.96 14.93
CA LEU A 79 -6.38 4.10 15.71
C LEU A 79 -6.53 5.09 16.89
N VAL A 80 -7.32 6.15 16.70
CA VAL A 80 -7.40 7.28 17.65
C VAL A 80 -8.15 6.92 18.92
N ASP A 81 -9.31 6.25 18.79
CA ASP A 81 -10.19 5.97 19.93
C ASP A 81 -10.45 4.48 20.19
N GLY A 82 -9.87 3.60 19.37
CA GLY A 82 -10.02 2.15 19.48
C GLY A 82 -11.42 1.63 19.20
N LYS A 83 -12.33 2.44 18.61
CA LYS A 83 -13.71 2.03 18.32
C LYS A 83 -13.85 1.50 16.90
N ILE A 84 -14.79 0.58 16.73
CA ILE A 84 -15.21 0.11 15.41
C ILE A 84 -15.84 1.27 14.64
N ILE A 85 -15.41 1.45 13.40
CA ILE A 85 -15.97 2.43 12.47
C ILE A 85 -17.22 1.82 11.83
N THR A 86 -18.40 2.34 12.21
CA THR A 86 -19.68 1.77 11.78
C THR A 86 -20.09 2.16 10.36
N ASP A 87 -19.74 3.37 9.92
CA ASP A 87 -19.95 3.82 8.54
C ASP A 87 -18.67 3.64 7.72
N ARG A 88 -18.76 2.89 6.62
CA ARG A 88 -17.60 2.65 5.76
C ARG A 88 -17.09 3.91 5.07
N HIS A 89 -17.92 4.95 4.90
CA HIS A 89 -17.50 6.22 4.30
C HIS A 89 -16.62 7.06 5.24
N ASP A 90 -16.65 6.73 6.54
CA ASP A 90 -15.79 7.35 7.55
C ASP A 90 -14.43 6.67 7.66
N ILE A 91 -14.19 5.56 6.95
CA ILE A 91 -12.91 4.88 6.98
C ILE A 91 -11.90 5.64 6.11
N VAL A 92 -10.84 6.15 6.73
CA VAL A 92 -9.64 6.63 6.05
C VAL A 92 -8.54 5.60 6.29
N PHE A 93 -8.06 4.99 5.21
CA PHE A 93 -7.03 3.96 5.25
C PHE A 93 -5.74 4.46 4.60
N ILE A 94 -4.67 4.42 5.38
CA ILE A 94 -3.31 4.70 4.92
C ILE A 94 -2.66 3.34 4.64
N GLY A 95 -2.34 3.07 3.37
CA GLY A 95 -1.71 1.82 2.94
C GLY A 95 -0.19 1.81 3.14
N LEU A 96 0.53 1.12 2.27
CA LEU A 96 2.00 1.16 2.25
C LEU A 96 2.48 2.47 1.63
N LEU A 97 3.20 3.27 2.43
CA LEU A 97 3.86 4.51 2.01
C LEU A 97 5.32 4.28 1.64
N THR A 98 6.05 3.53 2.48
CA THR A 98 7.45 3.14 2.28
C THR A 98 7.78 1.83 2.97
N SER A 99 8.52 0.94 2.33
CA SER A 99 9.02 -0.30 2.94
C SER A 99 10.31 -0.11 3.73
N ASP A 100 10.97 1.05 3.63
CA ASP A 100 12.23 1.35 4.30
C ASP A 100 11.99 1.76 5.77
N PRO A 101 12.43 0.96 6.76
CA PRO A 101 12.22 1.25 8.17
C PRO A 101 13.04 2.43 8.70
N SER A 102 13.98 2.97 7.92
CA SER A 102 14.73 4.17 8.28
C SER A 102 14.00 5.47 7.94
N GLU A 103 12.92 5.39 7.17
CA GLU A 103 12.09 6.54 6.81
C GLU A 103 11.01 6.79 7.87
N ASP A 104 10.83 8.05 8.28
CA ASP A 104 9.82 8.44 9.28
C ASP A 104 8.40 7.99 8.88
N LEU A 105 8.12 7.95 7.57
CA LEU A 105 6.81 7.51 7.06
C LEU A 105 6.51 6.04 7.30
N HIS A 106 7.52 5.21 7.55
CA HIS A 106 7.34 3.77 7.71
C HIS A 106 6.39 3.42 8.86
N ARG A 107 6.45 4.18 9.97
CA ARG A 107 5.60 3.95 11.15
C ARG A 107 4.11 4.25 10.90
N PHE A 108 3.79 4.89 9.79
CA PHE A 108 2.43 5.26 9.40
C PHE A 108 1.83 4.35 8.32
N ASN A 109 2.53 3.27 7.96
CA ASN A 109 1.97 2.26 7.07
C ASN A 109 0.76 1.56 7.71
N PHE A 110 -0.23 1.22 6.88
CA PHE A 110 -1.38 0.37 7.25
C PHE A 110 -2.25 0.90 8.40
N LEU A 111 -2.40 2.23 8.52
CA LEU A 111 -3.24 2.84 9.55
C LEU A 111 -4.69 2.96 9.12
N THR A 112 -5.60 2.75 10.07
CA THR A 112 -7.05 2.96 9.89
C THR A 112 -7.53 4.06 10.83
N LEU A 113 -8.14 5.10 10.27
CA LEU A 113 -8.66 6.25 10.99
C LEU A 113 -10.15 6.39 10.71
N ASN A 114 -10.90 6.85 11.71
CA ASN A 114 -12.24 7.39 11.50
C ASN A 114 -12.10 8.86 11.10
N ARG A 115 -12.71 9.25 9.98
CA ARG A 115 -12.73 10.62 9.46
C ARG A 115 -13.12 11.63 10.53
N ASN A 116 -14.08 11.28 11.39
CA ASN A 116 -14.57 12.16 12.46
C ASN A 116 -13.58 12.33 13.63
N ASN A 117 -12.57 11.45 13.73
CA ASN A 117 -11.56 11.47 14.80
C ASN A 117 -10.20 12.03 14.35
N ILE A 118 -10.04 12.38 13.07
CA ILE A 118 -8.76 12.89 12.53
C ILE A 118 -8.25 14.09 13.32
N ALA A 119 -9.14 14.99 13.75
CA ALA A 119 -8.76 16.16 14.55
C ALA A 119 -8.15 15.82 15.92
N HIS A 120 -8.33 14.59 16.41
CA HIS A 120 -7.82 14.09 17.68
C HIS A 120 -6.62 13.14 17.52
N TRP A 121 -6.15 12.91 16.28
CA TRP A 121 -5.00 12.06 16.04
C TRP A 121 -3.71 12.79 16.43
N GLU A 122 -3.07 12.34 17.51
CA GLU A 122 -1.88 12.99 18.11
C GLU A 122 -0.71 13.12 17.12
N ASP A 123 -0.43 12.09 16.31
CA ASP A 123 0.67 12.12 15.34
C ASP A 123 0.33 12.83 14.02
N ARG A 124 -0.87 13.43 13.87
CA ARG A 124 -1.33 13.98 12.58
C ARG A 124 -0.36 15.02 12.01
N ASP A 125 0.07 15.97 12.82
CA ASP A 125 0.92 17.07 12.35
C ASP A 125 2.33 16.55 12.01
N GLU A 126 2.81 15.53 12.72
CA GLU A 126 4.06 14.85 12.41
C GLU A 126 3.97 14.06 11.11
N PHE A 127 2.88 13.32 10.90
CA PHE A 127 2.57 12.64 9.64
C PHE A 127 2.58 13.63 8.47
N LEU A 128 1.86 14.74 8.58
CA LEU A 128 1.79 15.76 7.52
C LEU A 128 3.17 16.38 7.23
N THR A 129 4.02 16.51 8.25
CA THR A 129 5.39 17.00 8.11
C THR A 129 6.27 15.97 7.39
N ALA A 130 6.24 14.70 7.83
CA ALA A 130 6.98 13.61 7.21
C ALA A 130 6.58 13.41 5.74
N VAL A 131 5.28 13.49 5.42
CA VAL A 131 4.79 13.39 4.03
C VAL A 131 5.34 14.51 3.16
N LYS A 132 5.31 15.76 3.64
CA LYS A 132 5.85 16.91 2.91
C LYS A 132 7.34 16.75 2.66
N GLN A 133 8.09 16.34 3.68
CA GLN A 133 9.52 16.11 3.58
C GLN A 133 9.85 15.01 2.56
N PHE A 134 9.21 13.84 2.69
CA PHE A 134 9.39 12.69 1.81
C PHE A 134 9.10 13.04 0.34
N SER A 135 8.05 13.84 0.09
CA SER A 135 7.74 14.34 -1.24
C SER A 135 8.77 15.35 -1.74
N SER A 136 9.23 16.29 -0.90
CA SER A 136 10.25 17.29 -1.28
C SER A 136 11.62 16.68 -1.57
N ASP A 137 11.95 15.57 -0.92
CA ASP A 137 13.16 14.79 -1.17
C ASP A 137 13.07 13.98 -2.48
N GLY A 138 11.94 14.05 -3.17
CA GLY A 138 11.70 13.34 -4.42
C GLY A 138 11.58 11.83 -4.24
N LYS A 139 11.24 11.35 -3.03
CA LYS A 139 11.07 9.91 -2.74
C LYS A 139 9.69 9.38 -3.11
N TRP A 140 8.76 10.27 -3.45
CA TRP A 140 7.44 9.91 -3.98
C TRP A 140 7.31 10.21 -5.47
N GLU A 141 6.80 9.26 -6.22
CA GLU A 141 6.37 9.45 -7.60
C GLU A 141 5.05 8.72 -7.83
N GLN A 142 4.06 9.40 -8.42
CA GLN A 142 2.78 8.81 -8.73
C GLN A 142 2.72 8.51 -10.22
N GLU A 143 2.39 7.27 -10.58
CA GLU A 143 1.91 6.95 -11.93
C GLU A 143 0.39 7.04 -11.99
N GLY A 144 -0.13 7.63 -13.07
CA GLY A 144 -1.56 7.78 -13.32
C GLY A 144 -2.18 9.09 -12.80
N PRO A 145 -3.49 9.29 -13.07
CA PRO A 145 -4.18 10.57 -12.80
C PRO A 145 -4.58 10.76 -11.33
N PHE A 146 -4.60 9.70 -10.53
CA PHE A 146 -4.98 9.76 -9.12
C PHE A 146 -3.72 9.84 -8.25
N ASN A 147 -3.56 10.96 -7.53
CA ASN A 147 -2.44 11.13 -6.60
C ASN A 147 -2.85 10.71 -5.18
N TYR A 148 -2.41 9.51 -4.80
CA TYR A 148 -2.78 8.91 -3.51
C TYR A 148 -2.28 9.74 -2.32
N LEU A 149 -1.05 10.25 -2.39
CA LEU A 149 -0.46 11.02 -1.30
C LEU A 149 -1.22 12.34 -1.09
N VAL A 150 -1.56 13.05 -2.17
CA VAL A 150 -2.37 14.27 -2.12
C VAL A 150 -3.78 13.98 -1.61
N TYR A 151 -4.38 12.87 -2.03
CA TYR A 151 -5.67 12.44 -1.50
C TYR A 151 -5.61 12.25 0.01
N ILE A 152 -4.63 11.49 0.53
CA ILE A 152 -4.49 11.27 1.99
C ILE A 152 -4.24 12.59 2.73
N ILE A 153 -3.42 13.50 2.20
CA ILE A 153 -3.21 14.82 2.81
C ILE A 153 -4.54 15.57 2.95
N ASN A 154 -5.34 15.63 1.87
CA ASN A 154 -6.61 16.35 1.87
C ASN A 154 -7.63 15.74 2.84
N GLU A 155 -7.59 14.41 3.02
CA GLU A 155 -8.46 13.72 3.97
C GLU A 155 -8.11 14.05 5.42
N LEU A 156 -6.85 14.41 5.68
CA LEU A 156 -6.30 14.65 7.01
C LEU A 156 -6.25 16.13 7.43
N THR A 157 -6.56 17.06 6.52
CA THR A 157 -6.58 18.51 6.75
C THR A 157 -7.99 19.05 6.85
#